data_AF-A0A7S1VX32-F1
#
_entry.id   AF-A0A7S1VX32-F1
#
_cell.length_a   1.000
_cell.length_b   1.000
_cell.length_c   1.000
_cell.angle_alpha   90.00
_cell.angle_beta   90.00
_cell.angle_gamma   90.00
#
_symmetry.space_group_name_H-M   'P 1'
#
loop_
_entity.id
_entity.type
_entity.pdbx_description
1 polymer ?
#
loop_
_entity_poly.entity_id
_entity_poly.type
_entity_poly.pdbx_seq_one_letter_code
_entity_poly.pdbx_strand_id
1 'polypeptide(L)'
;EEEEEDVDKKVPASRAFTPLTPLHEAAAASDLPTLLTLLENIAIAEEEGGEEEDYLDIINSRAGEKEMTPLHYAAAATTTVTSTITASSSSTDTSMTPEKAAAAASCVTALLTQGHANPCIVDSHNRPPYFVAANDKIREAFRLARSTLGESYCSWDDVAKVGPALSMEDLQKKKQKEAEKKRKQRARQKAKKSKEKAEQKEMEEKKRLEEEKKQKEEDAKRIRHGLKPKKKTSGSSSGDNVCDFCQTVCKGKKRSQMFQRLEYVYCSTDCVRKHQRELMAAAATARMGGGA
;
A
#
# COMPACT_ATOMS: atom_id res chain seq x y z
N GLU A 1 -45.60 30.40 48.49
CA GLU A 1 -45.35 29.35 49.47
C GLU A 1 -46.03 28.10 48.91
N GLU A 2 -45.54 27.55 47.80
CA GLU A 2 -44.29 26.77 47.66
C GLU A 2 -44.35 25.47 48.46
N GLU A 3 -44.88 24.42 47.83
CA GLU A 3 -44.46 23.05 48.13
C GLU A 3 -43.90 22.50 46.82
N GLU A 4 -42.58 22.63 46.66
CA GLU A 4 -41.81 21.88 45.67
C GLU A 4 -41.85 20.39 46.07
N GLU A 5 -42.61 19.58 45.34
CA GLU A 5 -42.48 18.12 45.45
C GLU A 5 -41.15 17.70 44.79
N ASP A 6 -40.18 17.37 45.65
CA ASP A 6 -38.91 16.76 45.31
C ASP A 6 -39.15 15.38 44.65
N VAL A 7 -39.09 15.34 43.31
CA VAL A 7 -39.12 14.11 42.54
C VAL A 7 -37.77 13.43 42.69
N ASP A 8 -37.68 12.57 43.71
CA ASP A 8 -36.55 11.70 44.00
C ASP A 8 -36.27 10.80 42.77
N LYS A 9 -35.31 11.24 41.94
CA LYS A 9 -34.79 10.47 40.80
C LYS A 9 -34.04 9.26 41.35
N LYS A 10 -34.77 8.16 41.53
CA LYS A 10 -34.24 6.84 41.80
C LYS A 10 -33.22 6.46 40.72
N VAL A 11 -31.94 6.63 41.03
CA VAL A 11 -30.82 6.13 40.23
C VAL A 11 -30.99 4.61 40.09
N PRO A 12 -31.10 4.06 38.87
CA PRO A 12 -31.30 2.62 38.73
C PRO A 12 -30.06 1.89 39.25
N ALA A 13 -30.29 0.92 40.14
CA ALA A 13 -29.28 0.03 40.68
C ALA A 13 -28.39 -0.51 39.54
N SER A 14 -27.06 -0.42 39.70
CA SER A 14 -26.09 -0.98 38.76
C SER A 14 -26.41 -2.45 38.53
N ARG A 15 -26.81 -2.81 37.30
CA ARG A 15 -27.01 -4.21 36.90
C ARG A 15 -25.73 -4.99 37.22
N ALA A 16 -25.83 -5.98 38.11
CA ALA A 16 -24.73 -6.90 38.36
C ALA A 16 -24.55 -7.76 37.10
N PHE A 17 -23.44 -7.58 36.39
CA PHE A 17 -23.12 -8.34 35.18
C PHE A 17 -22.44 -9.66 35.55
N THR A 18 -22.68 -10.72 34.78
CA THR A 18 -21.93 -11.97 34.88
C THR A 18 -20.47 -11.73 34.47
N PRO A 19 -19.47 -12.10 35.30
CA PRO A 19 -18.07 -11.90 34.96
C PRO A 19 -17.66 -12.76 33.76
N LEU A 20 -16.68 -12.28 32.99
CA LEU A 20 -16.14 -13.04 31.85
C LEU A 20 -15.41 -14.29 32.38
N THR A 21 -15.64 -15.42 31.72
CA THR A 21 -14.87 -16.64 31.97
C THR A 21 -13.53 -16.59 31.23
N PRO A 22 -12.53 -17.41 31.60
CA PRO A 22 -11.27 -17.49 30.85
C PRO A 22 -11.45 -17.76 29.36
N LEU A 23 -12.51 -18.50 28.98
CA LEU A 23 -12.86 -18.78 27.59
C LEU A 23 -13.31 -17.51 26.83
N HIS A 24 -14.06 -16.61 27.50
CA HIS A 24 -14.43 -15.32 26.94
C HIS A 24 -13.21 -14.41 26.71
N GLU A 25 -12.28 -14.40 27.66
CA GLU A 25 -11.06 -13.58 27.59
C GLU A 25 -10.14 -14.07 26.47
N ALA A 26 -9.90 -15.38 26.36
CA ALA A 26 -9.12 -15.97 25.29
C ALA A 26 -9.74 -15.70 23.89
N ALA A 27 -11.06 -15.82 23.78
CA ALA A 27 -11.80 -15.50 22.55
C ALA A 27 -11.69 -14.01 22.18
N ALA A 28 -11.81 -13.10 23.16
CA ALA A 28 -11.68 -11.66 22.95
C ALA A 28 -10.24 -11.25 22.57
N ALA A 29 -9.24 -11.90 23.16
CA ALA A 29 -7.83 -11.70 22.87
C ALA A 29 -7.40 -12.30 21.52
N SER A 30 -8.23 -13.18 20.92
CA SER A 30 -7.87 -14.00 19.75
C SER A 30 -6.66 -14.91 20.01
N ASP A 31 -6.52 -15.38 21.24
CA ASP A 31 -5.42 -16.26 21.68
C ASP A 31 -5.81 -17.73 21.46
N LEU A 32 -5.53 -18.21 20.25
CA LEU A 32 -5.89 -19.57 19.82
C LEU A 32 -5.26 -20.67 20.71
N PRO A 33 -3.96 -20.65 21.04
CA PRO A 33 -3.37 -21.66 21.91
C PRO A 33 -4.10 -21.82 23.26
N THR A 34 -4.32 -20.71 23.97
CA THR A 34 -5.00 -20.72 25.27
C THR A 34 -6.45 -21.19 25.12
N LEU A 35 -7.14 -20.75 24.06
CA LEU A 35 -8.50 -21.18 23.76
C LEU A 35 -8.61 -22.70 23.54
N LEU A 36 -7.68 -23.28 22.76
CA LEU A 36 -7.66 -24.71 22.48
C LEU A 36 -7.42 -25.53 23.75
N THR A 37 -6.47 -25.12 24.59
CA THR A 37 -6.23 -25.78 25.88
C THR A 37 -7.45 -25.71 26.80
N LEU A 38 -8.16 -24.58 26.82
CA LEU A 38 -9.40 -24.47 27.60
C LEU A 38 -10.50 -25.40 27.08
N LEU A 39 -10.67 -25.49 25.75
CA LEU A 39 -11.63 -26.43 25.15
C LEU A 39 -11.26 -27.90 25.40
N GLU A 40 -9.98 -28.24 25.31
CA GLU A 40 -9.47 -29.58 25.62
C GLU A 40 -9.72 -29.95 27.08
N ASN A 41 -9.47 -29.03 28.03
CA ASN A 41 -9.78 -29.26 29.43
C ASN A 41 -11.28 -29.46 29.69
N ILE A 42 -12.14 -28.74 28.96
CA ILE A 42 -13.59 -28.91 29.04
C ILE A 42 -13.99 -30.29 28.51
N ALA A 43 -13.41 -30.73 27.39
CA ALA A 43 -13.65 -32.05 26.81
C ALA A 43 -13.13 -33.20 27.70
N ILE A 44 -11.96 -33.05 28.33
CA ILE A 44 -11.45 -34.04 29.31
C ILE A 44 -12.38 -34.14 30.51
N ALA A 45 -12.88 -33.00 31.01
CA ALA A 45 -13.81 -32.99 32.13
C ALA A 45 -15.15 -33.67 31.79
N GLU A 46 -15.58 -33.63 30.52
CA GLU A 46 -16.74 -34.39 30.00
C GLU A 46 -16.50 -35.91 30.09
N GLU A 47 -15.34 -36.38 29.67
CA GLU A 47 -14.98 -37.82 29.71
C GLU A 47 -14.88 -38.37 31.15
N GLU A 48 -14.58 -37.53 32.14
CA GLU A 48 -14.45 -37.91 33.56
C GLU A 48 -15.78 -37.98 34.33
N GLY A 49 -16.93 -37.75 33.66
CA GLY A 49 -18.25 -38.18 34.16
C GLY A 49 -19.23 -37.09 34.58
N GLY A 50 -19.22 -35.90 33.95
CA GLY A 50 -20.35 -34.95 34.08
C GLY A 50 -21.41 -35.14 32.98
N GLU A 51 -22.55 -34.48 33.14
CA GLU A 51 -23.64 -34.50 32.17
C GLU A 51 -23.34 -33.57 30.99
N GLU A 52 -23.52 -34.02 29.73
CA GLU A 52 -23.21 -33.28 28.49
C GLU A 52 -23.80 -31.85 28.45
N GLU A 53 -24.98 -31.66 29.07
CA GLU A 53 -25.68 -30.37 29.16
C GLU A 53 -24.90 -29.32 29.98
N ASP A 54 -24.15 -29.72 31.02
CA ASP A 54 -23.40 -28.79 31.89
C ASP A 54 -22.20 -28.14 31.18
N TYR A 55 -21.60 -28.80 30.18
CA TYR A 55 -20.41 -28.31 29.47
C TYR A 55 -20.76 -27.37 28.33
N LEU A 56 -21.83 -27.67 27.59
CA LEU A 56 -22.35 -26.77 26.58
C LEU A 56 -22.79 -25.44 27.20
N ASP A 57 -23.29 -25.44 28.43
CA ASP A 57 -23.60 -24.23 29.18
C ASP A 57 -22.36 -23.38 29.48
N ILE A 58 -21.19 -23.99 29.71
CA ILE A 58 -19.92 -23.25 29.87
C ILE A 58 -19.51 -22.59 28.56
N ILE A 59 -19.58 -23.32 27.43
CA ILE A 59 -19.16 -22.82 26.11
C ILE A 59 -20.13 -21.78 25.56
N ASN A 60 -21.42 -21.92 25.87
CA ASN A 60 -22.49 -21.04 25.43
C ASN A 60 -22.90 -19.99 26.46
N SER A 61 -22.21 -19.94 27.60
CA SER A 61 -22.48 -18.97 28.68
C SER A 61 -22.41 -17.54 28.15
N ARG A 62 -23.39 -16.73 28.56
CA ARG A 62 -23.47 -15.30 28.20
C ARG A 62 -22.86 -14.47 29.32
N ALA A 63 -21.75 -13.79 29.03
CA ALA A 63 -21.03 -12.98 30.00
C ALA A 63 -20.86 -11.52 29.56
N GLY A 64 -20.55 -10.67 30.54
CA GLY A 64 -20.23 -9.26 30.36
C GLY A 64 -21.43 -8.35 30.10
N GLU A 65 -21.14 -7.07 29.85
CA GLU A 65 -22.14 -6.01 29.72
C GLU A 65 -23.15 -6.24 28.59
N LYS A 66 -22.72 -6.92 27.52
CA LYS A 66 -23.52 -7.19 26.32
C LYS A 66 -24.12 -8.59 26.30
N GLU A 67 -23.97 -9.36 27.38
CA GLU A 67 -24.44 -10.75 27.47
C GLU A 67 -24.01 -11.57 26.24
N MET A 68 -22.71 -11.48 25.92
CA MET A 68 -22.09 -12.07 24.74
C MET A 68 -21.49 -13.42 25.10
N THR A 69 -21.62 -14.40 24.20
CA THR A 69 -20.94 -15.70 24.33
C THR A 69 -19.47 -15.62 23.89
N PRO A 70 -18.61 -16.59 24.21
CA PRO A 70 -17.24 -16.63 23.70
C PRO A 70 -17.17 -16.50 22.18
N LEU A 71 -18.13 -17.09 21.46
CA LEU A 71 -18.26 -16.98 20.01
C LEU A 71 -18.55 -15.54 19.52
N HIS A 72 -19.35 -14.77 20.27
CA HIS A 72 -19.57 -13.34 20.00
C HIS A 72 -18.29 -12.53 20.22
N TYR A 73 -17.52 -12.81 21.28
CA TYR A 73 -16.26 -12.12 21.54
C TYR A 73 -15.21 -12.41 20.46
N ALA A 74 -15.09 -13.67 20.01
CA ALA A 74 -14.23 -14.04 18.89
C ALA A 74 -14.65 -13.33 17.58
N ALA A 75 -15.96 -13.24 17.32
CA ALA A 75 -16.48 -12.51 16.17
C ALA A 75 -16.26 -10.99 16.27
N ALA A 76 -16.36 -10.42 17.46
CA ALA A 76 -16.21 -9.00 17.75
C ALA A 76 -14.75 -8.53 17.89
N ALA A 77 -13.77 -9.44 17.95
CA ALA A 77 -12.36 -9.14 18.23
C ALA A 77 -11.70 -8.15 17.25
N THR A 78 -12.31 -7.94 16.08
CA THR A 78 -11.88 -6.96 15.06
C THR A 78 -12.72 -5.69 15.05
N THR A 79 -13.83 -5.67 15.78
CA THR A 79 -14.79 -4.55 15.85
C THR A 79 -14.57 -3.71 17.11
N THR A 80 -13.87 -4.23 18.12
CA THR A 80 -13.54 -3.52 19.36
C THR A 80 -12.62 -2.34 19.10
N VAL A 81 -13.23 -1.21 18.73
CA VAL A 81 -12.78 0.12 19.10
C VAL A 81 -12.95 0.22 20.61
N THR A 82 -11.82 0.27 21.29
CA THR A 82 -11.57 0.65 22.68
C THR A 82 -12.77 1.26 23.40
N SER A 83 -13.30 0.57 24.42
CA SER A 83 -14.10 1.18 25.49
C SER A 83 -13.95 0.39 26.77
N THR A 84 -12.71 0.25 27.25
CA THR A 84 -12.37 0.19 28.67
C THR A 84 -10.89 0.52 28.79
N ILE A 85 -10.61 1.79 29.06
CA ILE A 85 -9.30 2.24 29.53
C ILE A 85 -9.19 1.73 30.98
N THR A 86 -8.45 0.65 31.20
CA THR A 86 -7.69 0.50 32.44
C THR A 86 -6.23 0.76 32.08
N ALA A 87 -5.74 1.85 32.65
CA ALA A 87 -4.39 2.34 32.47
C ALA A 87 -3.37 1.28 32.88
N SER A 88 -2.50 0.90 31.95
CA SER A 88 -1.04 1.04 32.10
C SER A 88 -0.32 0.43 30.90
N SER A 89 0.61 1.21 30.35
CA SER A 89 1.75 0.78 29.52
C SER A 89 1.58 0.75 28.00
N SER A 90 2.30 1.69 27.37
CA SER A 90 2.82 1.70 26.00
C SER A 90 1.83 1.60 24.84
N SER A 91 1.58 2.78 24.27
CA SER A 91 1.13 3.02 22.91
C SER A 91 1.80 2.10 21.87
N THR A 92 1.05 1.16 21.34
CA THR A 92 1.25 0.66 19.98
C THR A 92 -0.04 0.81 19.20
N ASP A 93 0.09 1.57 18.12
CA ASP A 93 -0.84 1.73 17.01
C ASP A 93 -1.70 0.48 16.75
N THR A 94 -2.99 0.52 17.14
CA THR A 94 -3.95 -0.54 16.80
C THR A 94 -4.38 -0.37 15.34
N SER A 95 -3.40 -0.45 14.44
CA SER A 95 -3.63 -0.69 13.03
C SER A 95 -4.12 -2.13 12.90
N MET A 96 -5.38 -2.29 12.51
CA MET A 96 -6.05 -3.58 12.23
C MET A 96 -5.18 -4.46 11.31
N THR A 97 -4.36 -5.34 11.89
CA THR A 97 -3.49 -6.20 11.10
C THR A 97 -4.30 -7.37 10.52
N PRO A 98 -4.01 -7.78 9.27
CA PRO A 98 -4.64 -8.96 8.66
C PRO A 98 -4.35 -10.27 9.43
N GLU A 99 -3.37 -10.25 10.32
CA GLU A 99 -2.97 -11.35 11.20
C GLU A 99 -3.94 -11.52 12.38
N LYS A 100 -4.32 -10.43 13.07
CA LYS A 100 -5.32 -10.49 14.16
C LYS A 100 -6.67 -11.03 13.67
N ALA A 101 -7.10 -10.59 12.49
CA ALA A 101 -8.32 -11.10 11.87
C ALA A 101 -8.23 -12.59 11.49
N ALA A 102 -7.04 -13.09 11.15
CA ALA A 102 -6.82 -14.51 10.88
C ALA A 102 -6.85 -15.32 12.18
N ALA A 103 -6.22 -14.84 13.25
CA ALA A 103 -6.26 -15.48 14.56
C ALA A 103 -7.69 -15.57 15.12
N ALA A 104 -8.47 -14.48 15.04
CA ALA A 104 -9.88 -14.47 15.43
C ALA A 104 -10.73 -15.46 14.60
N ALA A 105 -10.49 -15.55 13.29
CA ALA A 105 -11.17 -16.50 12.42
C ALA A 105 -10.85 -17.96 12.80
N SER A 106 -9.60 -18.25 13.18
CA SER A 106 -9.22 -19.57 13.70
C SER A 106 -9.89 -19.88 15.04
N CYS A 107 -10.00 -18.90 15.94
CA CYS A 107 -10.72 -19.05 17.22
C CYS A 107 -12.21 -19.38 17.01
N VAL A 108 -12.86 -18.68 16.07
CA VAL A 108 -14.26 -18.98 15.68
C VAL A 108 -14.40 -20.40 15.13
N THR A 109 -13.44 -20.83 14.31
CA THR A 109 -13.46 -22.20 13.77
C THR A 109 -13.32 -23.22 14.90
N ALA A 110 -12.34 -23.04 15.80
CA ALA A 110 -12.12 -23.93 16.94
C ALA A 110 -13.33 -24.01 17.88
N LEU A 111 -13.94 -22.88 18.23
CA LEU A 111 -15.16 -22.84 19.07
C LEU A 111 -16.32 -23.61 18.45
N LEU A 112 -16.50 -23.54 17.13
CA LEU A 112 -17.58 -24.22 16.43
C LEU A 112 -17.29 -25.72 16.23
N THR A 113 -16.07 -26.08 15.80
CA THR A 113 -15.76 -27.46 15.41
C THR A 113 -15.27 -28.34 16.55
N GLN A 114 -14.59 -27.76 17.55
CA GLN A 114 -14.03 -28.50 18.69
C GLN A 114 -14.85 -28.26 19.95
N GLY A 115 -15.32 -27.02 20.16
CA GLY A 115 -16.14 -26.68 21.32
C GLY A 115 -17.65 -26.84 21.12
N HIS A 116 -18.12 -27.25 19.94
CA HIS A 116 -19.56 -27.34 19.66
C HIS A 116 -20.37 -26.11 20.13
N ALA A 117 -19.81 -24.91 19.95
CA ALA A 117 -20.48 -23.67 20.30
C ALA A 117 -21.72 -23.45 19.41
N ASN A 118 -22.78 -22.87 19.99
CA ASN A 118 -24.02 -22.60 19.29
C ASN A 118 -24.01 -21.20 18.65
N PRO A 119 -24.00 -21.09 17.30
CA PRO A 119 -24.02 -19.81 16.60
C PRO A 119 -25.41 -19.14 16.56
N CYS A 120 -26.45 -19.79 17.09
CA CYS A 120 -27.82 -19.26 17.11
C CYS A 120 -28.12 -18.38 18.34
N ILE A 121 -27.25 -18.41 19.35
CA ILE A 121 -27.42 -17.60 20.56
C ILE A 121 -27.22 -16.13 20.19
N VAL A 122 -28.05 -15.26 20.75
CA VAL A 122 -28.00 -13.82 20.46
C VAL A 122 -27.46 -13.02 21.65
N ASP A 123 -26.83 -11.89 21.34
CA ASP A 123 -26.42 -10.90 22.34
C ASP A 123 -27.61 -10.12 22.93
N SER A 124 -27.34 -9.21 23.87
CA SER A 124 -28.37 -8.32 24.46
C SER A 124 -29.12 -7.44 23.45
N HIS A 125 -28.62 -7.32 22.22
CA HIS A 125 -29.21 -6.57 21.12
C HIS A 125 -29.89 -7.48 20.07
N ASN A 126 -30.11 -8.75 20.40
CA ASN A 126 -30.68 -9.77 19.50
C ASN A 126 -29.86 -10.00 18.22
N ARG A 127 -28.53 -9.88 18.29
CA ARG A 127 -27.62 -10.12 17.17
C ARG A 127 -26.88 -11.45 17.37
N PRO A 128 -26.86 -12.36 16.37
CA PRO A 128 -26.05 -13.57 16.43
C PRO A 128 -24.55 -13.24 16.21
N PRO A 129 -23.62 -14.14 16.58
CA PRO A 129 -22.18 -13.92 16.43
C PRO A 129 -21.76 -13.54 15.01
N TYR A 130 -22.38 -14.14 13.99
CA TYR A 130 -22.10 -13.83 12.58
C TYR A 130 -22.36 -12.36 12.23
N PHE A 131 -23.37 -11.74 12.85
CA PHE A 131 -23.72 -10.34 12.60
C PHE A 131 -22.71 -9.37 13.23
N VAL A 132 -22.06 -9.77 14.33
CA VAL A 132 -21.06 -8.96 15.02
C VAL A 132 -19.69 -9.03 14.31
N ALA A 133 -19.47 -10.04 13.46
CA ALA A 133 -18.26 -10.20 12.65
C ALA A 133 -18.14 -9.10 11.58
N ALA A 134 -17.26 -8.12 11.80
CA ALA A 134 -16.98 -7.06 10.82
C ALA A 134 -16.09 -7.53 9.65
N ASN A 135 -15.18 -8.46 9.89
CA ASN A 135 -14.17 -8.90 8.92
C ASN A 135 -14.63 -10.09 8.06
N ASP A 136 -14.32 -10.05 6.76
CA ASP A 136 -14.65 -11.13 5.83
C ASP A 136 -14.02 -12.48 6.21
N LYS A 137 -12.79 -12.48 6.75
CA LYS A 137 -12.13 -13.74 7.16
C LYS A 137 -12.90 -14.46 8.28
N ILE A 138 -13.43 -13.70 9.22
CA ILE A 138 -14.24 -14.24 10.33
C ILE A 138 -15.56 -14.78 9.78
N ARG A 139 -16.22 -14.04 8.87
CA ARG A 139 -17.43 -14.53 8.19
C ARG A 139 -17.18 -15.79 7.36
N GLU A 140 -16.03 -15.90 6.72
CA GLU A 140 -15.63 -17.11 5.99
C GLU A 140 -15.40 -18.30 6.93
N ALA A 141 -14.88 -18.09 8.15
CA ALA A 141 -14.74 -19.15 9.16
C ALA A 141 -16.09 -19.76 9.57
N PHE A 142 -17.13 -18.94 9.78
CA PHE A 142 -18.49 -19.45 10.03
C PHE A 142 -19.03 -20.30 8.86
N ARG A 143 -18.78 -19.86 7.63
CA ARG A 143 -19.23 -20.58 6.42
C ARG A 143 -18.46 -21.88 6.19
N LEU A 144 -17.20 -21.93 6.62
CA LEU A 144 -16.39 -23.15 6.64
C LEU A 144 -16.89 -24.11 7.73
N ALA A 145 -17.14 -23.62 8.94
CA ALA A 145 -17.70 -24.42 10.02
C ALA A 145 -19.05 -25.03 9.64
N ARG A 146 -19.92 -24.29 8.94
CA ARG A 146 -21.17 -24.82 8.36
C ARG A 146 -20.92 -26.01 7.42
N SER A 147 -19.88 -25.95 6.59
CA SER A 147 -19.53 -27.06 5.70
C SER A 147 -19.00 -28.30 6.45
N THR A 148 -18.31 -28.08 7.57
CA THR A 148 -17.72 -29.16 8.38
C THR A 148 -18.76 -29.84 9.29
N LEU A 149 -19.60 -29.04 9.96
CA LEU A 149 -20.60 -29.52 10.93
C LEU A 149 -21.90 -29.99 10.26
N GLY A 150 -22.13 -29.56 9.01
CA GLY A 150 -23.31 -29.89 8.24
C GLY A 150 -24.54 -29.04 8.59
N GLU A 151 -25.59 -29.19 7.79
CA GLU A 151 -26.85 -28.44 7.93
C GLU A 151 -27.70 -28.90 9.13
N SER A 152 -27.43 -30.10 9.67
CA SER A 152 -28.18 -30.66 10.81
C SER A 152 -27.74 -30.14 12.17
N TYR A 153 -26.61 -29.42 12.25
CA TYR A 153 -26.04 -28.95 13.51
C TYR A 153 -26.87 -27.82 14.15
N CYS A 154 -27.32 -26.85 13.35
CA CYS A 154 -28.15 -25.74 13.82
C CYS A 154 -28.91 -25.09 12.65
N SER A 155 -29.87 -24.21 12.96
CA SER A 155 -30.54 -23.40 11.93
C SER A 155 -29.62 -22.27 11.45
N TRP A 156 -28.76 -22.61 10.49
CA TRP A 156 -27.77 -21.70 9.92
C TRP A 156 -28.38 -20.49 9.22
N ASP A 157 -29.49 -20.70 8.51
CA ASP A 157 -30.12 -19.67 7.67
C ASP A 157 -31.06 -18.75 8.47
N ASP A 158 -31.96 -19.31 9.29
CA ASP A 158 -33.01 -18.52 9.94
C ASP A 158 -32.51 -17.81 11.20
N VAL A 159 -31.70 -18.51 12.02
CA VAL A 159 -31.31 -18.02 13.35
C VAL A 159 -29.88 -17.49 13.36
N ALA A 160 -28.90 -18.27 12.90
CA ALA A 160 -27.51 -17.84 12.86
C ALA A 160 -27.21 -16.81 11.73
N LYS A 161 -28.08 -16.74 10.72
CA LYS A 161 -27.96 -15.87 9.52
C LYS A 161 -26.61 -16.01 8.80
N VAL A 162 -25.99 -17.19 8.88
CA VAL A 162 -24.72 -17.49 8.22
C VAL A 162 -25.01 -17.79 6.76
N GLY A 163 -24.33 -17.09 5.85
CA GLY A 163 -24.48 -17.35 4.41
C GLY A 163 -24.17 -18.80 3.99
N PRO A 164 -24.40 -19.15 2.72
CA PRO A 164 -24.26 -20.52 2.23
C PRO A 164 -22.86 -21.07 2.52
N ALA A 165 -22.78 -22.37 2.84
CA ALA A 165 -21.54 -23.06 3.15
C ALA A 165 -20.45 -22.74 2.10
N LEU A 166 -19.24 -22.43 2.58
CA LEU A 166 -18.11 -22.16 1.70
C LEU A 166 -17.34 -23.46 1.49
N SER A 167 -17.43 -24.06 0.31
CA SER A 167 -16.66 -25.26 -0.01
C SER A 167 -15.17 -24.94 -0.11
N MET A 168 -14.32 -25.89 0.28
CA MET A 168 -12.87 -25.85 0.05
C MET A 168 -12.53 -25.57 -1.43
N GLU A 169 -13.37 -26.04 -2.36
CA GLU A 169 -13.22 -25.74 -3.79
C GLU A 169 -13.42 -24.25 -4.11
N ASP A 170 -14.33 -23.57 -3.42
CA ASP A 170 -14.62 -22.15 -3.66
C ASP A 170 -13.50 -21.26 -3.14
N LEU A 171 -12.87 -21.63 -2.02
CA LEU A 171 -11.65 -20.99 -1.54
C LEU A 171 -10.50 -21.16 -2.54
N GLN A 172 -10.32 -22.36 -3.09
CA GLN A 172 -9.31 -22.61 -4.11
C GLN A 172 -9.60 -21.81 -5.39
N LYS A 173 -10.85 -21.76 -5.86
CA LYS A 173 -11.27 -20.97 -7.02
C LYS A 173 -11.06 -19.48 -6.79
N LYS A 174 -11.38 -18.94 -5.60
CA LYS A 174 -11.10 -17.53 -5.25
C LYS A 174 -9.60 -17.24 -5.28
N LYS A 175 -8.79 -18.09 -4.64
CA LYS A 175 -7.33 -17.94 -4.59
C LYS A 175 -6.70 -18.02 -5.97
N GLN A 176 -7.16 -18.94 -6.82
CA GLN A 176 -6.73 -19.05 -8.22
C GLN A 176 -7.10 -17.80 -9.03
N LYS A 177 -8.35 -17.31 -8.91
CA LYS A 177 -8.80 -16.08 -9.59
C LYS A 177 -8.01 -14.86 -9.14
N GLU A 178 -7.70 -14.73 -7.86
CA GLU A 178 -6.90 -13.62 -7.33
C GLU A 178 -5.44 -13.71 -7.80
N ALA A 179 -4.85 -14.91 -7.76
CA ALA A 179 -3.50 -15.15 -8.27
C ALA A 179 -3.40 -14.85 -9.78
N GLU A 180 -4.39 -15.25 -10.56
CA GLU A 180 -4.46 -14.96 -11.99
C GLU A 180 -4.59 -13.45 -12.26
N LYS A 181 -5.50 -12.76 -11.55
CA LYS A 181 -5.64 -11.30 -11.65
C LYS A 181 -4.33 -10.58 -11.31
N LYS A 182 -3.66 -10.99 -10.23
CA LYS A 182 -2.36 -10.45 -9.81
C LYS A 182 -1.26 -10.73 -10.83
N ARG A 183 -1.23 -11.93 -11.42
CA ARG A 183 -0.30 -12.29 -12.50
C ARG A 183 -0.53 -11.44 -13.74
N LYS A 184 -1.79 -11.26 -14.17
CA LYS A 184 -2.18 -10.43 -15.32
C LYS A 184 -1.83 -8.95 -15.11
N GLN A 185 -2.06 -8.42 -13.91
CA GLN A 185 -1.69 -7.04 -13.56
C GLN A 185 -0.18 -6.83 -13.60
N ARG A 186 0.60 -7.75 -13.01
CA ARG A 186 2.07 -7.71 -13.04
C ARG A 186 2.62 -7.81 -14.46
N ALA A 187 2.05 -8.66 -15.30
CA ALA A 187 2.43 -8.78 -16.71
C ALA A 187 2.18 -7.47 -17.48
N ARG A 188 0.99 -6.86 -17.31
CA ARG A 188 0.66 -5.56 -17.93
C ARG A 188 1.59 -4.44 -17.47
N GLN A 189 1.91 -4.37 -16.18
CA GLN A 189 2.83 -3.36 -15.65
C GLN A 189 4.25 -3.54 -16.21
N LYS A 190 4.76 -4.78 -16.29
CA LYS A 190 6.08 -5.06 -16.88
C LYS A 190 6.12 -4.65 -18.36
N ALA A 191 5.09 -5.01 -19.14
CA ALA A 191 4.98 -4.65 -20.55
C ALA A 191 4.91 -3.14 -20.77
N LYS A 192 4.15 -2.40 -19.94
CA LYS A 192 4.10 -0.93 -20.00
C LYS A 192 5.47 -0.32 -19.70
N LYS A 193 6.14 -0.76 -18.63
CA LYS A 193 7.45 -0.24 -18.23
C LYS A 193 8.54 -0.54 -19.27
N SER A 194 8.51 -1.71 -19.91
CA SER A 194 9.45 -2.03 -20.99
C SER A 194 9.21 -1.18 -22.23
N LYS A 195 7.94 -0.94 -22.60
CA LYS A 195 7.59 -0.09 -23.74
C LYS A 195 8.01 1.36 -23.51
N GLU A 196 7.70 1.91 -22.35
CA GLU A 196 8.08 3.28 -21.97
C GLU A 196 9.60 3.46 -21.95
N LYS A 197 10.35 2.48 -21.44
CA LYS A 197 11.82 2.51 -21.48
C LYS A 197 12.38 2.43 -22.90
N ALA A 198 11.74 1.68 -23.79
CA ALA A 198 12.13 1.62 -25.20
C ALA A 198 11.84 2.95 -25.91
N GLU A 199 10.65 3.52 -25.72
CA GLU A 199 10.26 4.82 -26.27
C GLU A 199 11.16 5.96 -25.76
N GLN A 200 11.53 5.94 -24.47
CA GLN A 200 12.48 6.92 -23.91
C GLN A 200 13.87 6.82 -24.55
N LYS A 201 14.39 5.60 -24.73
CA LYS A 201 15.69 5.39 -25.39
C LYS A 201 15.66 5.84 -26.84
N GLU A 202 14.59 5.54 -27.57
CA GLU A 202 14.41 5.96 -28.95
C GLU A 202 14.33 7.49 -29.07
N MET A 203 13.60 8.15 -28.16
CA MET A 203 13.55 9.61 -28.11
C MET A 203 14.91 10.24 -27.76
N GLU A 204 15.65 9.65 -26.82
CA GLU A 204 16.99 10.12 -26.45
C GLU A 204 17.99 9.96 -27.61
N GLU A 205 17.95 8.82 -28.29
CA GLU A 205 18.77 8.56 -29.48
C GLU A 205 18.42 9.52 -30.61
N LYS A 206 17.14 9.74 -30.89
CA LYS A 206 16.68 10.70 -31.89
C LYS A 206 17.15 12.12 -31.57
N LYS A 207 17.03 12.56 -30.31
CA LYS A 207 17.53 13.86 -29.86
C LYS A 207 19.05 13.97 -30.04
N ARG A 208 19.81 12.92 -29.70
CA ARG A 208 21.27 12.90 -29.87
C ARG A 208 21.66 13.01 -31.34
N LEU A 209 20.98 12.29 -32.23
CA LEU A 209 21.22 12.34 -33.68
C LEU A 209 20.86 13.72 -34.26
N GLU A 210 19.76 14.32 -33.82
CA GLU A 210 19.35 15.66 -34.25
C GLU A 210 20.34 16.73 -33.76
N GLU A 211 20.80 16.63 -32.51
CA GLU A 211 21.82 17.53 -31.97
C GLU A 211 23.16 17.38 -32.70
N GLU A 212 23.58 16.14 -33.00
CA GLU A 212 24.80 15.89 -33.77
C GLU A 212 24.69 16.46 -35.19
N LYS A 213 23.53 16.31 -35.85
CA LYS A 213 23.28 16.91 -37.17
C LYS A 213 23.35 18.43 -37.12
N LYS A 214 22.75 19.05 -36.09
CA LYS A 214 22.79 20.50 -35.89
C LYS A 214 24.21 21.00 -35.61
N GLN A 215 24.99 20.29 -34.77
CA GLN A 215 26.39 20.61 -34.50
C GLN A 215 27.23 20.54 -35.78
N LYS A 216 27.07 19.48 -36.58
CA LYS A 216 27.76 19.35 -37.89
C LYS A 216 27.42 20.50 -38.84
N GLU A 217 26.15 20.93 -38.89
CA GLU A 217 25.73 22.06 -39.70
C GLU A 217 26.31 23.40 -39.20
N GLU A 218 26.34 23.62 -37.89
CA GLU A 218 26.96 24.81 -37.28
C GLU A 218 28.47 24.85 -37.56
N ASP A 219 29.17 23.74 -37.36
CA ASP A 219 30.60 23.63 -37.65
C ASP A 219 30.87 23.84 -39.15
N ALA A 220 30.04 23.28 -40.04
CA ALA A 220 30.15 23.52 -41.48
C ALA A 220 29.96 25.01 -41.84
N LYS A 221 29.04 25.71 -41.17
CA LYS A 221 28.89 27.17 -41.31
C LYS A 221 30.17 27.87 -40.86
N ARG A 222 30.70 27.56 -39.66
CA ARG A 222 31.95 28.17 -39.15
C ARG A 222 33.11 28.00 -40.12
N ILE A 223 33.28 26.80 -40.70
CA ILE A 223 34.32 26.53 -41.70
C ILE A 223 34.13 27.41 -42.95
N ARG A 224 32.90 27.55 -43.48
CA ARG A 224 32.64 28.44 -44.63
C ARG A 224 32.98 29.90 -44.34
N HIS A 225 32.83 30.33 -43.10
CA HIS A 225 33.21 31.67 -42.64
C HIS A 225 34.69 31.79 -42.24
N GLY A 226 35.55 30.80 -42.56
CA GLY A 226 36.98 30.88 -42.28
C GLY A 226 37.32 30.74 -40.78
N LEU A 227 36.41 30.19 -39.98
CA LEU A 227 36.65 29.87 -38.58
C LEU A 227 36.84 28.37 -38.38
N LYS A 228 37.57 27.98 -37.33
CA LYS A 228 37.77 26.57 -36.97
C LYS A 228 36.50 25.97 -36.34
N PRO A 229 36.29 24.63 -36.46
CA PRO A 229 35.18 23.93 -35.78
C PRO A 229 35.27 24.14 -34.28
N LYS A 230 34.13 24.25 -33.61
CA LYS A 230 34.11 24.59 -32.20
C LYS A 230 34.71 23.45 -31.38
N LYS A 231 35.78 23.70 -30.63
CA LYS A 231 36.32 22.70 -29.70
C LYS A 231 35.27 22.39 -28.64
N LYS A 232 35.02 21.10 -28.40
CA LYS A 232 34.30 20.63 -27.22
C LYS A 232 35.18 20.88 -25.99
N THR A 233 35.13 22.08 -25.44
CA THR A 233 35.87 22.44 -24.24
C THR A 233 35.20 21.78 -23.04
N SER A 234 35.70 20.59 -22.68
CA SER A 234 35.38 19.92 -21.42
C SER A 234 35.88 20.79 -20.25
N GLY A 235 35.03 21.70 -19.76
CA GLY A 235 35.35 22.59 -18.63
C GLY A 235 34.98 24.06 -18.81
N SER A 236 34.35 24.47 -19.93
CA SER A 236 33.76 25.80 -20.04
C SER A 236 32.40 25.81 -19.36
N SER A 237 32.26 26.59 -18.29
CA SER A 237 30.96 26.83 -17.67
C SER A 237 30.06 27.63 -18.64
N SER A 238 28.74 27.43 -18.59
CA SER A 238 27.76 28.06 -19.50
C SER A 238 27.72 29.61 -19.46
N GLY A 239 28.61 30.26 -18.70
CA GLY A 239 28.73 31.73 -18.60
C GLY A 239 30.02 32.32 -19.16
N ASP A 240 30.96 31.50 -19.64
CA ASP A 240 32.25 31.96 -20.14
C ASP A 240 32.18 32.40 -21.61
N ASN A 241 32.61 33.63 -21.90
CA ASN A 241 32.70 34.12 -23.29
C ASN A 241 33.96 33.55 -23.96
N VAL A 242 33.83 33.08 -25.21
CA VAL A 242 34.93 32.46 -25.96
C VAL A 242 35.19 33.26 -27.23
N CYS A 243 36.46 33.46 -27.58
CA CYS A 243 36.84 34.09 -28.84
C CYS A 243 36.48 33.19 -30.02
N ASP A 244 35.74 33.69 -31.01
CA ASP A 244 35.31 32.91 -32.16
C ASP A 244 36.49 32.40 -33.01
N PHE A 245 37.56 33.17 -33.12
CA PHE A 245 38.74 32.85 -33.92
C PHE A 245 39.70 31.87 -33.23
N CYS A 246 40.25 32.25 -32.08
CA CYS A 246 41.26 31.44 -31.37
C CYS A 246 40.66 30.44 -30.37
N GLN A 247 39.36 30.53 -30.09
CA GLN A 247 38.63 29.66 -29.16
C GLN A 247 39.14 29.67 -27.71
N THR A 248 39.91 30.70 -27.35
CA THR A 248 40.35 30.91 -25.97
C THR A 248 39.20 31.47 -25.12
N VAL A 249 39.01 30.88 -23.93
CA VAL A 249 38.06 31.36 -22.93
C VAL A 249 38.51 32.72 -22.39
N CYS A 250 37.64 33.72 -22.48
CA CYS A 250 37.86 35.09 -22.05
C CYS A 250 37.22 35.31 -20.67
N LYS A 251 37.85 34.75 -19.63
CA LYS A 251 37.37 34.85 -18.24
C LYS A 251 37.20 36.32 -17.81
N GLY A 252 36.10 36.61 -17.12
CA GLY A 252 35.83 37.93 -16.55
C GLY A 252 35.45 39.04 -17.54
N LYS A 253 35.46 38.79 -18.85
CA LYS A 253 34.99 39.74 -19.86
C LYS A 253 33.55 39.44 -20.24
N LYS A 254 32.69 40.46 -20.24
CA LYS A 254 31.34 40.37 -20.82
C LYS A 254 31.42 40.41 -22.35
N ARG A 255 30.45 39.82 -23.05
CA ARG A 255 30.39 39.83 -24.54
C ARG A 255 30.45 41.24 -25.14
N SER A 256 29.90 42.24 -24.46
CA SER A 256 29.96 43.65 -24.86
C SER A 256 31.35 44.29 -24.72
N GLN A 257 32.21 43.75 -23.87
CA GLN A 257 33.58 44.21 -23.65
C GLN A 257 34.60 43.53 -24.58
N MET A 258 34.14 42.62 -25.44
CA MET A 258 34.95 41.95 -26.44
C MET A 258 34.82 42.66 -27.78
N PHE A 259 35.83 42.51 -28.63
CA PHE A 259 35.79 43.10 -29.98
C PHE A 259 34.74 42.37 -30.82
N GLN A 260 33.92 43.11 -31.56
CA GLN A 260 32.86 42.54 -32.39
C GLN A 260 33.04 42.99 -33.84
N ARG A 261 32.86 42.06 -34.78
CA ARG A 261 32.87 42.36 -36.23
C ARG A 261 31.97 41.36 -36.93
N LEU A 262 30.97 41.87 -37.66
CA LEU A 262 29.85 41.08 -38.17
C LEU A 262 29.15 40.37 -37.01
N GLU A 263 28.91 39.06 -37.11
CA GLU A 263 28.28 38.23 -36.08
C GLU A 263 29.29 37.62 -35.07
N TYR A 264 30.59 37.86 -35.24
CA TYR A 264 31.65 37.21 -34.47
C TYR A 264 32.26 38.11 -33.41
N VAL A 265 32.76 37.48 -32.34
CA VAL A 265 33.32 38.11 -31.15
C VAL A 265 34.75 37.63 -30.89
N TYR A 266 35.65 38.54 -30.53
CA TYR A 266 37.08 38.29 -30.47
C TYR A 266 37.70 38.80 -29.17
N CYS A 267 38.74 38.10 -28.68
CA CYS A 267 39.46 38.48 -27.47
C CYS A 267 40.36 39.72 -27.65
N SER A 268 40.82 39.99 -28.87
CA SER A 268 41.74 41.07 -29.21
C SER A 268 41.60 41.53 -30.67
N THR A 269 42.10 42.72 -30.98
CA THR A 269 42.21 43.24 -32.35
C THR A 269 43.13 42.38 -33.24
N ASP A 270 44.08 41.64 -32.65
CA ASP A 270 44.89 40.68 -33.40
C ASP A 270 44.06 39.52 -33.94
N CYS A 271 43.13 38.99 -33.14
CA CYS A 271 42.24 37.93 -33.61
C CYS A 271 41.29 38.42 -34.72
N VAL A 272 40.83 39.67 -34.64
CA VAL A 272 40.04 40.31 -35.71
C VAL A 272 40.85 40.38 -37.01
N ARG A 273 42.09 40.89 -36.93
CA ARG A 273 42.97 41.05 -38.10
C ARG A 273 43.36 39.71 -38.72
N LYS A 274 43.66 38.69 -37.89
CA LYS A 274 43.98 37.34 -38.38
C LYS A 274 42.78 36.69 -39.07
N HIS A 275 41.60 36.76 -38.48
CA HIS A 275 40.38 36.24 -39.12
C HIS A 275 40.09 36.93 -40.46
N GLN A 276 40.22 38.26 -40.51
CA GLN A 276 40.07 39.01 -41.76
C GLN A 276 41.05 38.56 -42.85
N ARG A 277 42.31 38.29 -42.50
CA ARG A 277 43.31 37.76 -43.45
C ARG A 277 42.97 36.36 -43.93
N GLU A 278 42.50 35.48 -43.05
CA GLU A 278 42.08 34.12 -43.42
C GLU A 278 40.87 34.14 -44.37
N LEU A 279 39.88 35.00 -44.10
CA LEU A 279 38.74 35.22 -45.00
C LEU A 279 39.18 35.74 -46.38
N MET A 280 40.08 36.72 -46.43
CA MET A 280 40.60 37.24 -47.69
C MET A 280 41.41 36.17 -48.45
N ALA A 281 42.23 35.39 -47.75
CA ALA A 281 42.99 34.30 -48.35
C ALA A 281 42.07 33.21 -48.91
N ALA A 282 41.05 32.79 -48.16
CA ALA A 282 40.06 31.82 -48.60
C ALA A 282 39.25 32.31 -49.82
N ALA A 283 38.88 33.60 -49.85
CA ALA A 283 38.21 34.18 -51.01
C ALA A 283 39.12 34.26 -52.24
N ALA A 284 40.42 34.53 -52.05
CA ALA A 284 41.40 34.53 -53.12
C ALA A 284 41.63 33.13 -53.70
N THR A 285 41.78 32.10 -52.85
CA THR A 285 41.94 30.72 -53.31
C THR A 285 40.69 30.18 -54.01
N ALA A 286 39.48 30.53 -53.55
CA ALA A 286 38.24 30.18 -54.22
C ALA A 286 38.12 30.78 -55.64
N ARG A 287 38.67 31.99 -55.86
CA ARG A 287 38.69 32.63 -57.19
C ARG A 287 39.74 32.04 -58.13
N MET A 288 40.88 31.61 -57.59
CA MET A 288 41.97 30.99 -58.37
C MET A 288 41.70 29.51 -58.69
N GLY A 289 40.91 28.80 -57.88
CA GLY A 289 40.57 27.39 -58.07
C GLY A 289 39.30 27.12 -58.89
N GLY A 290 38.55 28.15 -59.30
CA GLY A 290 37.33 28.02 -60.11
C GLY A 290 37.54 28.02 -61.63
N GLY A 291 38.79 27.87 -62.08
CA GLY A 291 39.17 27.81 -63.49
C GLY A 291 39.96 26.55 -63.83
N ALA A 292 39.32 25.39 -63.71
CA ALA A 292 39.75 24.12 -64.31
C ALA A 292 38.54 23.19 -64.46
#